data_AF-A0A6C0AMC5-F1
#
_entry.id   AF-A0A6C0AMC5-F1
#
_cell.length_a   1.000
_cell.length_b   1.000
_cell.length_c   1.000
_cell.angle_alpha   90.00
_cell.angle_beta   90.00
_cell.angle_gamma   90.00
#
_symmetry.space_group_name_H-M   'P 1'
#
loop_
_entity.id
_entity.type
_entity.pdbx_description
1 polymer ?
#
loop_
_entity_poly.entity_id
_entity_poly.type
_entity_poly.pdbx_seq_one_letter_code
_entity_poly.pdbx_strand_id
1 'polypeptide(L)'
;MQSQLKATWRGAVYARHQVEGIEWMLKQEKDGFLVKGTAHGDYTVRGGMLGDEMGLGKTIQSLALIVNGKGVNTLIISPLAVKKQWIEAASRSRINIFTAEKSGWVRVGKRIVLAKSIYIGHYEKVVSTTSLFKQVDFDRIILDEAHRIRNTKTATGRSVLKINATYKWALTATPIVNKMDDVVAYLKFIGFKIESNSWSDKYSGWIPNIYLARTMEEGEAPAGLTMPPTPVTEVKYLDFTNKEEETVYNGILNNIESQWRSAQAMKGIAYQLQRFAILLRLRQVSVNPQIYINARKKEPFGWTGPEINVPSRKFDEISHLLRESYNDKQTNRWIIFCQFHEEINLLSAFLKAFPFIGSILQYHGGLSSSERDAAIEASKIPSGEGKQDVFLIQLQAGGTGLNLQNYNRIIFISPWWTSALLEQARGRAVRIGQKDVVKIYWLKLIAEEGRISIDDLMMSKATEKKELATMFLNLSHNRITQI
;
A
#
# COMPACT_ATOMS: atom_id res chain seq x y z
N MET A 1 37.53 2.69 3.21
CA MET A 1 37.32 3.88 2.34
C MET A 1 35.82 4.05 2.17
N GLN A 2 35.20 5.08 2.79
CA GLN A 2 33.82 5.43 2.46
C GLN A 2 33.78 5.79 0.98
N SER A 3 32.99 5.08 0.18
CA SER A 3 32.79 5.48 -1.21
C SER A 3 32.13 6.87 -1.18
N GLN A 4 32.78 7.89 -1.77
CA GLN A 4 32.21 9.24 -1.80
C GLN A 4 31.02 9.25 -2.78
N LEU A 5 29.85 8.83 -2.29
CA LEU A 5 28.60 8.95 -3.02
C LEU A 5 28.35 10.43 -3.34
N LYS A 6 28.13 10.72 -4.62
CA LYS A 6 27.65 12.04 -5.04
C LYS A 6 26.26 12.26 -4.43
N ALA A 7 26.08 13.42 -3.80
CA ALA A 7 24.79 13.83 -3.28
C ALA A 7 23.77 13.93 -4.43
N THR A 8 22.55 13.42 -4.20
CA THR A 8 21.50 13.39 -5.22
C THR A 8 21.09 14.81 -5.64
N TRP A 9 21.13 15.73 -4.68
CA TRP A 9 21.00 17.17 -4.85
C TRP A 9 21.83 17.90 -3.79
N ARG A 10 21.95 19.22 -3.92
CA ARG A 10 22.72 20.04 -2.97
C ARG A 10 22.10 19.94 -1.57
N GLY A 11 22.88 19.50 -0.59
CA GLY A 11 22.42 19.32 0.80
C GLY A 11 21.63 18.04 1.07
N ALA A 12 21.59 17.07 0.13
CA ALA A 12 21.03 15.76 0.41
C ALA A 12 21.87 15.04 1.48
N VAL A 13 21.23 14.63 2.58
CA VAL A 13 21.84 13.81 3.63
C VAL A 13 21.19 12.44 3.59
N TYR A 14 22.01 11.40 3.65
CA TYR A 14 21.56 10.02 3.70
C TYR A 14 21.72 9.46 5.11
N ALA A 15 20.74 8.67 5.56
CA ALA A 15 20.92 7.82 6.74
C ALA A 15 21.91 6.69 6.43
N ARG A 16 22.47 6.07 7.48
CA ARG A 16 23.42 4.96 7.34
C ARG A 16 22.85 3.81 6.49
N HIS A 17 21.64 3.36 6.80
CA HIS A 17 21.00 2.29 6.02
C HIS A 17 20.79 2.71 4.56
N GLN A 18 20.49 3.98 4.29
CA GLN A 18 20.36 4.45 2.91
C GLN A 18 21.69 4.36 2.16
N VAL A 19 22.81 4.72 2.79
CA VAL A 19 24.15 4.56 2.21
C VAL A 19 24.43 3.09 1.89
N GLU A 20 24.23 2.19 2.85
CA GLU A 20 24.43 0.74 2.67
C GLU A 20 23.55 0.18 1.54
N GLY A 21 22.31 0.65 1.44
CA GLY A 21 21.38 0.26 0.37
C GLY A 21 21.83 0.76 -1.01
N ILE A 22 22.28 2.02 -1.10
CA ILE A 22 22.81 2.59 -2.35
C ILE A 22 24.08 1.86 -2.79
N GLU A 23 25.01 1.60 -1.86
CA GLU A 23 26.24 0.86 -2.15
C GLU A 23 25.95 -0.57 -2.61
N TRP A 24 24.99 -1.26 -1.96
CA TRP A 24 24.53 -2.56 -2.40
C TRP A 24 23.94 -2.51 -3.81
N MET A 25 23.07 -1.54 -4.11
CA MET A 25 22.49 -1.39 -5.46
C MET A 25 23.58 -1.11 -6.52
N LEU A 26 24.54 -0.24 -6.22
CA LEU A 26 25.66 0.05 -7.12
C LEU A 26 26.52 -1.19 -7.38
N LYS A 27 26.79 -1.99 -6.33
CA LYS A 27 27.50 -3.26 -6.45
C LYS A 27 26.75 -4.25 -7.33
N GLN A 28 25.43 -4.37 -7.17
CA GLN A 28 24.60 -5.24 -8.00
C GLN A 28 24.57 -4.83 -9.48
N GLU A 29 24.60 -3.53 -9.79
CA GLU A 29 24.73 -3.09 -11.18
C GLU A 29 26.12 -3.36 -11.75
N LYS A 30 27.17 -3.22 -10.94
CA LYS A 30 28.57 -3.38 -11.36
C LYS A 30 28.99 -4.85 -11.50
N ASP A 31 28.74 -5.67 -10.50
CA ASP A 31 29.22 -7.05 -10.42
C ASP A 31 28.13 -8.00 -10.92
N GLY A 32 26.87 -7.75 -10.53
CA GLY A 32 25.74 -8.63 -10.77
C GLY A 32 25.78 -9.91 -9.95
N PHE A 33 24.70 -10.68 -10.01
CA PHE A 33 24.59 -12.00 -9.41
C PHE A 33 24.75 -13.07 -10.48
N LEU A 34 25.80 -13.90 -10.36
CA LEU A 34 26.05 -15.01 -11.28
C LEU A 34 25.18 -16.21 -10.89
N VAL A 35 24.22 -16.53 -11.75
CA VAL A 35 23.37 -17.72 -11.63
C VAL A 35 24.07 -18.87 -12.35
N LYS A 36 24.45 -19.91 -11.61
CA LYS A 36 25.17 -21.07 -12.14
C LYS A 36 24.30 -22.31 -12.22
N GLY A 37 24.70 -23.25 -13.08
CA GLY A 37 24.15 -24.62 -13.08
C GLY A 37 22.67 -24.68 -13.47
N THR A 38 22.23 -23.76 -14.33
CA THR A 38 20.85 -23.76 -14.84
C THR A 38 20.78 -24.46 -16.20
N ALA A 39 19.58 -24.89 -16.59
CA ALA A 39 19.33 -25.44 -17.93
C ALA A 39 19.65 -24.45 -19.08
N HIS A 40 19.80 -23.15 -18.78
CA HIS A 40 20.12 -22.11 -19.75
C HIS A 40 21.59 -21.65 -19.69
N GLY A 41 22.46 -22.47 -19.08
CA GLY A 41 23.86 -22.13 -18.81
C GLY A 41 24.03 -21.12 -17.67
N ASP A 42 25.26 -20.65 -17.49
CA ASP A 42 25.60 -19.63 -16.51
C ASP A 42 25.28 -18.24 -17.08
N TYR A 43 24.62 -17.40 -16.28
CA TYR A 43 24.30 -16.03 -16.69
C TYR A 43 24.30 -15.07 -15.50
N THR A 44 24.62 -13.80 -15.77
CA THR A 44 24.63 -12.76 -14.75
C THR A 44 23.35 -11.95 -14.78
N VAL A 45 22.72 -11.82 -13.61
CA VAL A 45 21.57 -10.96 -13.38
C VAL A 45 22.05 -9.64 -12.77
N ARG A 46 21.60 -8.50 -13.27
CA ARG A 46 21.99 -7.17 -12.77
C ARG A 46 20.78 -6.39 -12.31
N GLY A 47 20.70 -6.17 -11.01
CA GLY A 47 19.55 -5.57 -10.34
C GLY A 47 19.10 -6.40 -9.16
N GLY A 48 17.85 -6.22 -8.75
CA GLY A 48 17.33 -6.88 -7.55
C GLY A 48 16.03 -6.28 -7.05
N MET A 49 15.73 -6.60 -5.80
CA MET A 49 14.55 -6.18 -5.07
C MET A 49 14.98 -5.35 -3.86
N LEU A 50 14.47 -4.13 -3.75
CA LEU A 50 14.62 -3.30 -2.56
C LEU A 50 13.31 -3.32 -1.77
N GLY A 51 13.33 -4.06 -0.68
CA GLY A 51 12.21 -4.36 0.21
C GLY A 51 12.16 -3.57 1.50
N ASP A 52 12.94 -2.50 1.62
CA ASP A 52 12.88 -1.61 2.78
C ASP A 52 11.43 -1.23 3.13
N GLU A 53 11.12 -1.18 4.41
CA GLU A 53 9.81 -0.78 4.92
C GLU A 53 9.41 0.62 4.40
N MET A 54 8.11 0.89 4.41
CA MET A 54 7.58 2.16 3.94
C MET A 54 8.04 3.30 4.84
N GLY A 55 8.57 4.36 4.23
CA GLY A 55 9.14 5.50 4.95
C GLY A 55 10.66 5.51 5.05
N LEU A 56 11.37 4.39 4.81
CA LEU A 56 12.84 4.33 4.89
C LEU A 56 13.59 5.00 3.72
N GLY A 57 12.88 5.49 2.71
CA GLY A 57 13.47 6.28 1.63
C GLY A 57 13.89 5.50 0.37
N LYS A 58 13.12 4.48 -0.06
CA LYS A 58 13.36 3.77 -1.33
C LYS A 58 13.50 4.73 -2.54
N THR A 59 12.70 5.79 -2.57
CA THR A 59 12.74 6.83 -3.61
C THR A 59 14.09 7.57 -3.62
N ILE A 60 14.59 8.00 -2.46
CA ILE A 60 15.87 8.73 -2.38
C ILE A 60 17.05 7.80 -2.70
N GLN A 61 17.02 6.55 -2.24
CA GLN A 61 18.02 5.53 -2.59
C GLN A 61 18.06 5.27 -4.10
N SER A 62 16.89 5.19 -4.74
CA SER A 62 16.77 5.00 -6.20
C SER A 62 17.30 6.19 -6.99
N LEU A 63 17.00 7.42 -6.56
CA LEU A 63 17.54 8.62 -7.20
C LEU A 63 19.07 8.72 -7.01
N ALA A 64 19.57 8.37 -5.82
CA ALA A 64 21.01 8.31 -5.55
C ALA A 64 21.71 7.26 -6.42
N LEU A 65 21.09 6.09 -6.63
CA LEU A 65 21.56 5.09 -7.57
C LEU A 65 21.62 5.64 -9.00
N ILE A 66 20.60 6.38 -9.44
CA ILE A 66 20.61 6.97 -10.79
C ILE A 66 21.75 7.98 -10.94
N VAL A 67 21.97 8.83 -9.94
CA VAL A 67 23.06 9.82 -9.93
C VAL A 67 24.44 9.16 -9.97
N ASN A 68 24.64 8.11 -9.17
CA ASN A 68 25.96 7.49 -8.97
C ASN A 68 26.27 6.31 -9.91
N GLY A 69 25.26 5.62 -10.46
CA GLY A 69 25.43 4.45 -11.33
C GLY A 69 25.83 4.79 -12.77
N LYS A 70 26.08 3.78 -13.61
CA LYS A 70 26.56 3.98 -14.99
C LYS A 70 25.47 4.23 -16.04
N GLY A 71 24.22 3.85 -15.76
CA GLY A 71 23.10 4.01 -16.71
C GLY A 71 22.79 5.48 -17.05
N VAL A 72 22.50 5.73 -18.33
CA VAL A 72 22.16 7.04 -18.90
C VAL A 72 20.65 7.26 -18.87
N ASN A 73 19.89 6.32 -19.42
CA ASN A 73 18.44 6.37 -19.50
C ASN A 73 17.82 5.44 -18.45
N THR A 74 17.10 6.02 -17.49
CA THR A 74 16.35 5.26 -16.49
C THR A 74 14.86 5.42 -16.70
N LEU A 75 14.14 4.31 -16.84
CA LEU A 75 12.69 4.25 -16.81
C LEU A 75 12.21 3.97 -15.39
N ILE A 76 11.32 4.82 -14.87
CA ILE A 76 10.60 4.60 -13.61
C ILE A 76 9.14 4.35 -13.96
N ILE A 77 8.61 3.20 -13.52
CA ILE A 77 7.19 2.86 -13.64
C ILE A 77 6.61 2.83 -12.24
N SER A 78 5.61 3.66 -11.98
CA SER A 78 4.99 3.79 -10.66
C SER A 78 3.46 3.82 -10.77
N PRO A 79 2.70 3.61 -9.68
CA PRO A 79 1.27 3.91 -9.69
C PRO A 79 1.00 5.36 -10.08
N LEU A 80 -0.09 5.62 -10.82
CA LEU A 80 -0.44 6.97 -11.28
C LEU A 80 -0.43 8.02 -10.15
N ALA A 81 -0.86 7.60 -8.96
CA ALA A 81 -0.94 8.43 -7.78
C ALA A 81 0.38 8.98 -7.23
N VAL A 82 1.49 8.27 -7.43
CA VAL A 82 2.81 8.69 -6.93
C VAL A 82 3.69 9.31 -8.02
N LYS A 83 3.18 9.38 -9.26
CA LYS A 83 3.87 10.00 -10.39
C LYS A 83 4.33 11.43 -10.07
N LYS A 84 3.47 12.24 -9.47
CA LYS A 84 3.78 13.64 -9.06
C LYS A 84 4.91 13.68 -8.02
N GLN A 85 4.87 12.80 -7.02
CA GLN A 85 5.92 12.70 -6.00
C GLN A 85 7.29 12.33 -6.59
N TRP A 86 7.33 11.41 -7.56
CA TRP A 86 8.55 11.09 -8.29
C TRP A 86 9.08 12.27 -9.10
N ILE A 87 8.20 13.01 -9.78
CA ILE A 87 8.57 14.22 -10.54
C ILE A 87 9.15 15.27 -9.59
N GLU A 88 8.51 15.56 -8.46
CA GLU A 88 8.96 16.54 -7.47
C GLU A 88 10.32 16.15 -6.86
N ALA A 89 10.49 14.88 -6.49
CA ALA A 89 11.74 14.38 -5.93
C ALA A 89 12.88 14.42 -6.97
N ALA A 90 12.61 13.97 -8.20
CA ALA A 90 13.58 13.99 -9.28
C ALA A 90 13.93 15.42 -9.71
N SER A 91 13.00 16.39 -9.64
CA SER A 91 13.24 17.80 -10.03
C SER A 91 14.28 18.50 -9.16
N ARG A 92 14.52 17.99 -7.94
CA ARG A 92 15.61 18.46 -7.06
C ARG A 92 16.98 18.00 -7.56
N SER A 93 17.02 16.87 -8.26
CA SER A 93 18.23 16.36 -8.87
C SER A 93 18.54 17.12 -10.17
N ARG A 94 19.81 17.19 -10.55
CA ARG A 94 20.22 17.83 -11.80
C ARG A 94 20.11 16.86 -13.00
N ILE A 95 18.97 16.19 -13.16
CA ILE A 95 18.75 15.17 -14.21
C ILE A 95 17.62 15.62 -15.15
N ASN A 96 17.70 15.27 -16.43
CA ASN A 96 16.61 15.53 -17.37
C ASN A 96 15.41 14.64 -17.06
N ILE A 97 14.21 15.21 -16.94
CA ILE A 97 13.00 14.47 -16.57
C ILE A 97 12.02 14.50 -17.73
N PHE A 98 11.50 13.33 -18.09
CA PHE A 98 10.45 13.14 -19.08
C PHE A 98 9.28 12.41 -18.44
N THR A 99 8.07 12.84 -18.74
CA THR A 99 6.82 12.23 -18.29
C THR A 99 6.05 11.63 -19.46
N ALA A 100 5.47 10.46 -19.28
CA ALA A 100 4.60 9.85 -20.28
C ALA A 100 3.22 10.52 -20.29
N GLU A 101 2.91 11.20 -21.38
CA GLU A 101 1.63 11.88 -21.64
C GLU A 101 0.92 11.31 -22.88
N LYS A 102 -0.23 11.90 -23.27
CA LYS A 102 -0.95 11.49 -24.48
C LYS A 102 -0.12 11.72 -25.75
N SER A 103 0.62 12.82 -25.82
CA SER A 103 1.47 13.21 -26.95
C SER A 103 2.84 12.50 -27.00
N GLY A 104 3.15 11.66 -26.00
CA GLY A 104 4.43 10.94 -25.89
C GLY A 104 5.25 11.37 -24.67
N TRP A 105 6.58 11.34 -24.80
CA TRP A 105 7.50 11.76 -23.74
C TRP A 105 7.60 13.28 -23.72
N VAL A 106 7.08 13.91 -22.65
CA VAL A 106 7.12 15.36 -22.46
C VAL A 106 8.15 15.71 -21.41
N ARG A 107 9.03 16.66 -21.71
CA ARG A 107 10.04 17.13 -20.74
C ARG A 107 9.37 17.95 -19.63
N VAL A 108 9.77 17.70 -18.39
CA VAL A 108 9.38 18.51 -17.23
C VAL A 108 10.56 19.42 -16.85
N GLY A 109 10.28 20.72 -16.69
CA GLY A 109 11.28 21.70 -16.27
C GLY A 109 12.28 22.11 -17.36
N LYS A 110 13.35 22.79 -16.94
CA LYS A 110 14.37 23.33 -17.85
C LYS A 110 15.31 22.22 -18.34
N ARG A 111 15.86 22.38 -19.55
CA ARG A 111 16.90 21.50 -20.08
C ARG A 111 18.15 21.61 -19.20
N ILE A 112 18.62 20.46 -18.71
CA ILE A 112 19.87 20.36 -17.97
C ILE A 112 20.90 19.73 -18.92
N VAL A 113 22.09 20.33 -18.98
CA VAL A 113 23.19 19.89 -19.88
C VAL A 113 23.80 18.54 -19.43
N LEU A 114 23.34 17.96 -18.33
CA LEU A 114 23.79 16.65 -17.84
C LEU A 114 23.31 15.49 -18.72
N ALA A 115 24.14 14.45 -18.82
CA ALA A 115 23.98 13.32 -19.74
C ALA A 115 22.82 12.37 -19.39
N LYS A 116 22.39 12.31 -18.13
CA LYS A 116 21.39 11.32 -17.68
C LYS A 116 19.95 11.82 -17.88
N SER A 117 19.05 10.88 -18.10
CA SER A 117 17.62 11.13 -18.27
C SER A 117 16.79 10.13 -17.46
N ILE A 118 15.76 10.65 -16.79
CA ILE A 118 14.72 9.88 -16.10
C ILE A 118 13.43 10.00 -16.89
N TYR A 119 12.84 8.87 -17.22
CA TYR A 119 11.56 8.74 -17.88
C TYR A 119 10.56 8.18 -16.87
N ILE A 120 9.48 8.91 -16.58
CA ILE A 120 8.49 8.56 -15.57
C ILE A 120 7.19 8.17 -16.27
N GLY A 121 6.84 6.89 -16.18
CA GLY A 121 5.60 6.33 -16.66
C GLY A 121 4.74 5.76 -15.52
N HIS A 122 3.53 5.33 -15.86
CA HIS A 122 2.66 4.60 -14.95
C HIS A 122 2.17 3.29 -15.57
N TYR A 123 1.80 2.33 -14.73
CA TYR A 123 1.46 0.97 -15.15
C TYR A 123 0.40 0.90 -16.25
N GLU A 124 -0.66 1.71 -16.14
CA GLU A 124 -1.76 1.74 -17.11
C GLU A 124 -1.30 2.28 -18.48
N LYS A 125 -0.32 3.19 -18.51
CA LYS A 125 0.27 3.71 -19.74
C LYS A 125 1.14 2.68 -20.46
N VAL A 126 1.85 1.83 -19.71
CA VAL A 126 2.66 0.75 -20.28
C VAL A 126 1.78 -0.24 -21.05
N VAL A 127 0.60 -0.54 -20.51
CA VAL A 127 -0.38 -1.43 -21.14
C VAL A 127 -1.04 -0.76 -22.34
N SER A 128 -1.48 0.49 -22.22
CA SER A 128 -2.22 1.18 -23.28
C SER A 128 -1.35 1.72 -24.41
N THR A 129 -0.05 1.99 -24.19
CA THR A 129 0.84 2.60 -25.19
C THR A 129 2.23 1.96 -25.13
N THR A 130 2.33 0.65 -25.34
CA THR A 130 3.62 -0.07 -25.30
C THR A 130 4.65 0.46 -26.31
N SER A 131 4.21 1.02 -27.45
CA SER A 131 5.07 1.63 -28.46
C SER A 131 5.90 2.79 -27.90
N LEU A 132 5.35 3.61 -27.00
CA LEU A 132 6.04 4.73 -26.37
C LEU A 132 7.28 4.27 -25.58
N PHE A 133 7.18 3.13 -24.91
CA PHE A 133 8.26 2.55 -24.11
C PHE A 133 9.29 1.79 -24.95
N LYS A 134 9.09 1.69 -26.27
CA LYS A 134 10.08 1.16 -27.23
C LYS A 134 10.85 2.25 -27.96
N GLN A 135 10.45 3.52 -27.81
CA GLN A 135 11.10 4.66 -28.49
C GLN A 135 12.45 5.05 -27.87
N VAL A 136 12.75 4.56 -26.67
CA VAL A 136 13.95 4.88 -25.91
C VAL A 136 14.57 3.59 -25.42
N ASP A 137 15.86 3.43 -25.67
CA ASP A 137 16.65 2.35 -25.07
C ASP A 137 16.97 2.71 -23.62
N PHE A 138 16.41 1.92 -22.70
CA PHE A 138 16.59 2.10 -21.27
C PHE A 138 17.72 1.22 -20.75
N ASP A 139 18.70 1.84 -20.10
CA ASP A 139 19.75 1.10 -19.38
C ASP A 139 19.19 0.48 -18.10
N ARG A 140 18.29 1.21 -17.44
CA ARG A 140 17.71 0.86 -16.14
C ARG A 140 16.19 0.96 -16.14
N ILE A 141 15.53 -0.02 -15.53
CA ILE A 141 14.10 0.05 -15.18
C ILE A 141 13.95 -0.08 -13.67
N ILE A 142 13.18 0.83 -13.07
CA ILE A 142 12.79 0.80 -11.67
C ILE A 142 11.27 0.71 -11.60
N LEU A 143 10.76 -0.36 -10.97
CA LEU A 143 9.35 -0.53 -10.68
C LEU A 143 9.09 -0.09 -9.24
N ASP A 144 8.30 0.96 -9.05
CA ASP A 144 7.81 1.36 -7.75
C ASP A 144 6.48 0.67 -7.45
N GLU A 145 6.28 0.25 -6.20
CA GLU A 145 5.16 -0.62 -5.81
C GLU A 145 5.04 -1.87 -6.71
N ALA A 146 6.18 -2.57 -6.86
CA ALA A 146 6.35 -3.68 -7.81
C ALA A 146 5.31 -4.79 -7.64
N HIS A 147 4.64 -4.92 -6.49
CA HIS A 147 3.54 -5.86 -6.26
C HIS A 147 2.41 -5.79 -7.31
N ARG A 148 2.32 -4.69 -8.08
CA ARG A 148 1.44 -4.55 -9.26
C ARG A 148 1.71 -5.58 -10.37
N ILE A 149 2.93 -6.13 -10.48
CA ILE A 149 3.30 -7.12 -11.51
C ILE A 149 3.32 -8.56 -11.01
N ARG A 150 2.89 -8.83 -9.76
CA ARG A 150 2.94 -10.16 -9.13
C ARG A 150 2.31 -11.30 -9.94
N ASN A 151 1.37 -10.98 -10.83
CA ASN A 151 0.74 -11.95 -11.72
C ASN A 151 1.20 -11.71 -13.17
N THR A 152 2.12 -12.57 -13.62
CA THR A 152 2.70 -12.54 -14.98
C THR A 152 1.67 -12.76 -16.10
N LYS A 153 0.49 -13.28 -15.79
CA LYS A 153 -0.58 -13.49 -16.78
C LYS A 153 -1.38 -12.22 -17.06
N THR A 154 -1.33 -11.21 -16.20
CA THR A 154 -2.05 -9.94 -16.40
C THR A 154 -1.47 -9.13 -17.55
N ALA A 155 -2.28 -8.27 -18.18
CA ALA A 155 -1.81 -7.38 -19.24
C ALA A 155 -0.65 -6.49 -18.76
N THR A 156 -0.72 -5.99 -17.52
CA THR A 156 0.35 -5.23 -16.87
C THR A 156 1.62 -6.05 -16.72
N GLY A 157 1.54 -7.25 -16.13
CA GLY A 157 2.70 -8.13 -15.96
C GLY A 157 3.36 -8.47 -17.30
N ARG A 158 2.56 -8.88 -18.31
CA ARG A 158 3.07 -9.18 -19.65
C ARG A 158 3.73 -7.99 -20.34
N SER A 159 3.16 -6.79 -20.19
CA SER A 159 3.68 -5.60 -20.88
C SER A 159 4.97 -5.09 -20.23
N VAL A 160 5.06 -5.09 -18.90
CA VAL A 160 6.27 -4.68 -18.17
C VAL A 160 7.42 -5.68 -18.40
N LEU A 161 7.15 -6.98 -18.41
CA LEU A 161 8.16 -8.02 -18.66
C LEU A 161 8.80 -7.94 -20.06
N LYS A 162 8.11 -7.33 -21.04
CA LYS A 162 8.61 -7.14 -22.40
C LYS A 162 9.59 -5.98 -22.56
N ILE A 163 9.71 -5.11 -21.55
CA ILE A 163 10.62 -3.97 -21.61
C ILE A 163 12.04 -4.48 -21.28
N ASN A 164 12.95 -4.28 -22.23
CA ASN A 164 14.34 -4.68 -22.09
C ASN A 164 15.15 -3.57 -21.43
N ALA A 165 16.03 -3.95 -20.50
CA ALA A 165 17.01 -3.09 -19.88
C ALA A 165 18.11 -3.95 -19.24
N THR A 166 19.31 -3.39 -19.09
CA THR A 166 20.45 -4.05 -18.46
C THR A 166 20.27 -4.16 -16.94
N TYR A 167 19.75 -3.11 -16.31
CA TYR A 167 19.55 -3.02 -14.87
C TYR A 167 18.07 -3.02 -14.52
N LYS A 168 17.62 -3.94 -13.66
CA LYS A 168 16.19 -4.07 -13.34
C LYS A 168 15.94 -4.14 -11.83
N TRP A 169 15.22 -3.15 -11.33
CA TRP A 169 14.97 -2.95 -9.90
C TRP A 169 13.47 -3.02 -9.60
N ALA A 170 13.11 -3.84 -8.63
CA ALA A 170 11.75 -3.91 -8.10
C ALA A 170 11.73 -3.34 -6.67
N LEU A 171 11.04 -2.22 -6.48
CA LEU A 171 10.86 -1.59 -5.18
C LEU A 171 9.50 -2.02 -4.61
N THR A 172 9.49 -2.74 -3.49
CA THR A 172 8.24 -3.13 -2.83
C THR A 172 8.52 -3.53 -1.39
N ALA A 173 7.90 -2.85 -0.42
CA ALA A 173 7.98 -3.26 0.99
C ALA A 173 7.23 -4.57 1.26
N THR A 174 6.37 -4.99 0.32
CA THR A 174 5.48 -6.14 0.47
C THR A 174 5.66 -7.04 -0.75
N PRO A 175 6.77 -7.80 -0.85
CA PRO A 175 7.04 -8.65 -2.01
C PRO A 175 6.00 -9.77 -2.14
N ILE A 176 5.57 -10.35 -1.02
CA ILE A 176 4.53 -11.38 -0.99
C ILE A 176 3.22 -10.75 -0.55
N VAL A 177 2.17 -10.97 -1.34
CA VAL A 177 0.82 -10.47 -1.00
C VAL A 177 -0.16 -11.61 -0.79
N ASN A 178 -0.08 -12.67 -1.59
CA ASN A 178 -0.98 -13.81 -1.45
C ASN A 178 -0.23 -15.14 -1.33
N LYS A 179 0.83 -15.35 -2.11
CA LYS A 179 1.55 -16.62 -2.18
C LYS A 179 2.98 -16.44 -2.68
N MET A 180 3.84 -17.43 -2.44
CA MET A 180 5.24 -17.43 -2.89
C MET A 180 5.39 -17.28 -4.42
N ASP A 181 4.40 -17.71 -5.21
CA ASP A 181 4.39 -17.49 -6.67
C ASP A 181 4.47 -16.01 -7.07
N ASP A 182 4.03 -15.09 -6.20
CA ASP A 182 4.14 -13.65 -6.45
C ASP A 182 5.62 -13.24 -6.69
N VAL A 183 6.56 -13.92 -6.03
CA VAL A 183 8.00 -13.66 -6.13
C VAL A 183 8.56 -14.03 -7.50
N VAL A 184 8.02 -15.09 -8.12
CA VAL A 184 8.46 -15.57 -9.43
C VAL A 184 8.31 -14.48 -10.49
N ALA A 185 7.29 -13.64 -10.38
CA ALA A 185 7.10 -12.52 -11.30
C ALA A 185 8.22 -11.49 -11.21
N TYR A 186 8.74 -11.20 -10.02
CA TYR A 186 9.87 -10.29 -9.85
C TYR A 186 11.16 -10.94 -10.33
N LEU A 187 11.38 -12.22 -10.05
CA LEU A 187 12.57 -12.94 -10.54
C LEU A 187 12.63 -12.90 -12.08
N LYS A 188 11.52 -13.21 -12.76
CA LYS A 188 11.42 -13.11 -14.22
C LYS A 188 11.66 -11.67 -14.70
N PHE A 189 11.11 -10.68 -14.01
CA PHE A 189 11.35 -9.28 -14.34
C PHE A 189 12.82 -8.93 -14.26
N ILE A 190 13.48 -9.24 -13.15
CA ILE A 190 14.89 -8.89 -12.88
C ILE A 190 15.84 -9.55 -13.89
N GLY A 191 15.45 -10.71 -14.45
CA GLY A 191 16.18 -11.37 -15.54
C GLY A 191 16.49 -12.84 -15.31
N PHE A 192 15.94 -13.45 -14.26
CA PHE A 192 16.06 -14.89 -14.06
C PHE A 192 15.29 -15.63 -15.16
N LYS A 193 15.98 -16.57 -15.81
CA LYS A 193 15.40 -17.43 -16.85
C LYS A 193 14.59 -18.53 -16.17
N ILE A 194 13.31 -18.23 -15.93
CA ILE A 194 12.35 -19.11 -15.28
C ILE A 194 11.20 -19.40 -16.22
N GLU A 195 10.94 -20.67 -16.51
CA GLU A 195 9.84 -21.09 -17.38
C GLU A 195 8.50 -21.13 -16.63
N SER A 196 8.46 -21.83 -15.49
CA SER A 196 7.24 -21.97 -14.66
C SER A 196 6.79 -20.64 -14.04
N ASN A 197 5.50 -20.50 -13.76
CA ASN A 197 4.97 -19.38 -12.97
C ASN A 197 4.76 -19.75 -11.48
N SER A 198 5.16 -20.96 -11.09
CA SER A 198 5.05 -21.45 -9.71
C SER A 198 6.39 -21.36 -8.99
N TRP A 199 6.32 -21.15 -7.68
CA TRP A 199 7.48 -21.18 -6.80
C TRP A 199 8.15 -22.56 -6.81
N SER A 200 9.47 -22.56 -6.64
CA SER A 200 10.29 -23.76 -6.47
C SER A 200 11.35 -23.46 -5.42
N ASP A 201 11.59 -24.41 -4.51
CA ASP A 201 12.50 -24.19 -3.37
C ASP A 201 13.93 -23.87 -3.80
N LYS A 202 14.34 -24.26 -5.01
CA LYS A 202 15.65 -23.87 -5.59
C LYS A 202 15.84 -22.35 -5.70
N TYR A 203 14.74 -21.57 -5.77
CA TYR A 203 14.81 -20.10 -5.85
C TYR A 203 15.17 -19.47 -4.51
N SER A 204 14.96 -20.17 -3.39
CA SER A 204 15.26 -19.66 -2.04
C SER A 204 16.72 -19.22 -1.89
N GLY A 205 17.66 -19.99 -2.46
CA GLY A 205 19.09 -19.67 -2.44
C GLY A 205 19.48 -18.41 -3.24
N TRP A 206 18.61 -17.95 -4.14
CA TRP A 206 18.86 -16.70 -4.88
C TRP A 206 18.44 -15.47 -4.08
N ILE A 207 17.40 -15.58 -3.25
CA ILE A 207 16.79 -14.45 -2.53
C ILE A 207 17.80 -13.64 -1.70
N PRO A 208 18.68 -14.24 -0.85
CA PRO A 208 19.66 -13.47 -0.07
C PRO A 208 20.58 -12.60 -0.92
N ASN A 209 20.80 -12.96 -2.19
CA ASN A 209 21.73 -12.26 -3.07
C ASN A 209 21.08 -11.10 -3.82
N ILE A 210 19.76 -11.16 -4.06
CA ILE A 210 19.05 -10.17 -4.88
C ILE A 210 18.03 -9.34 -4.10
N TYR A 211 17.72 -9.70 -2.85
CA TYR A 211 16.73 -9.02 -2.03
C TYR A 211 17.40 -8.38 -0.81
N LEU A 212 17.25 -7.07 -0.68
CA LEU A 212 17.63 -6.32 0.50
C LEU A 212 16.36 -5.71 1.09
N ALA A 213 16.06 -6.03 2.34
CA ALA A 213 14.92 -5.46 3.06
C ALA A 213 15.34 -5.17 4.50
N ARG A 214 14.82 -4.06 5.02
CA ARG A 214 15.03 -3.59 6.39
C ARG A 214 13.73 -3.07 6.95
N THR A 215 13.54 -3.28 8.23
CA THR A 215 12.43 -2.76 9.02
C THR A 215 12.72 -1.36 9.53
N MET A 216 11.69 -0.67 10.05
CA MET A 216 11.86 0.61 10.73
C MET A 216 12.71 0.51 12.00
N GLU A 217 12.78 -0.67 12.63
CA GLU A 217 13.64 -0.90 13.81
C GLU A 217 15.12 -1.02 13.44
N GLU A 218 15.41 -1.52 12.23
CA GLU A 218 16.77 -1.65 11.68
C GLU A 218 17.26 -0.40 10.95
N GLY A 219 16.36 0.55 10.67
CA GLY A 219 16.66 1.78 9.95
C GLY A 219 17.08 2.93 10.88
N GLU A 220 17.76 3.92 10.29
CA GLU A 220 18.13 5.16 10.99
C GLU A 220 17.52 6.38 10.30
N ALA A 221 17.26 7.46 11.05
CA ALA A 221 16.83 8.70 10.42
C ALA A 221 18.05 9.46 9.85
N PRO A 222 17.93 10.12 8.68
CA PRO A 222 18.97 11.03 8.19
C PRO A 222 19.22 12.16 9.19
N ALA A 223 20.43 12.74 9.20
CA ALA A 223 20.76 13.82 10.13
C ALA A 223 19.75 14.98 10.04
N GLY A 224 19.27 15.44 11.19
CA GLY A 224 18.23 16.47 11.30
C GLY A 224 16.78 15.97 11.23
N LEU A 225 16.57 14.66 11.04
CA LEU A 225 15.27 14.00 11.16
C LEU A 225 15.29 12.96 12.28
N THR A 226 14.11 12.54 12.72
CA THR A 226 13.93 11.51 13.75
C THR A 226 13.21 10.31 13.17
N MET A 227 13.54 9.12 13.69
CA MET A 227 12.71 7.94 13.46
C MET A 227 11.36 8.15 14.13
N PRO A 228 10.26 7.67 13.54
CA PRO A 228 8.98 7.72 14.21
C PRO A 228 9.04 6.88 15.49
N PRO A 229 8.40 7.32 16.58
CA PRO A 229 8.18 6.45 17.74
C PRO A 229 7.41 5.18 17.33
N THR A 230 7.65 4.08 18.03
CA THR A 230 6.92 2.81 17.81
C THR A 230 5.43 3.03 18.01
N PRO A 231 4.58 2.67 17.02
CA PRO A 231 3.14 2.87 17.13
C PRO A 231 2.53 1.91 18.16
N VAL A 232 1.54 2.39 18.91
CA VAL A 232 0.76 1.56 19.84
C VAL A 232 -0.47 1.05 19.11
N THR A 233 -0.66 -0.26 19.07
CA THR A 233 -1.81 -0.89 18.41
C THR A 233 -2.74 -1.50 19.45
N GLU A 234 -4.03 -1.20 19.35
CA GLU A 234 -5.07 -1.70 20.23
C GLU A 234 -6.21 -2.31 19.39
N VAL A 235 -6.72 -3.47 19.82
CA VAL A 235 -7.91 -4.10 19.23
C VAL A 235 -9.08 -3.87 20.18
N LYS A 236 -10.08 -3.12 19.72
CA LYS A 236 -11.33 -2.87 20.44
C LYS A 236 -12.36 -3.92 20.03
N TYR A 237 -12.69 -4.79 20.96
CA TYR A 237 -13.76 -5.77 20.80
C TYR A 237 -15.07 -5.12 21.20
N LEU A 238 -16.07 -5.20 20.34
CA LEU A 238 -17.31 -4.44 20.46
C LEU A 238 -18.51 -5.37 20.50
N ASP A 239 -19.20 -5.37 21.63
CA ASP A 239 -20.54 -5.95 21.76
C ASP A 239 -21.60 -4.94 21.35
N PHE A 240 -22.74 -5.44 20.85
CA PHE A 240 -23.88 -4.58 20.56
C PHE A 240 -24.39 -3.93 21.84
N THR A 241 -24.53 -2.61 21.80
CA THR A 241 -25.15 -1.82 22.86
C THR A 241 -26.62 -1.56 22.58
N ASN A 242 -26.99 -1.49 21.30
CA ASN A 242 -28.35 -1.20 20.86
C ASN A 242 -29.04 -2.47 20.35
N LYS A 243 -30.14 -2.84 21.01
CA LYS A 243 -30.96 -4.02 20.64
C LYS A 243 -31.60 -3.90 19.26
N GLU A 244 -31.90 -2.69 18.80
CA GLU A 244 -32.46 -2.46 17.46
C GLU A 244 -31.43 -2.84 16.38
N GLU A 245 -30.19 -2.35 16.52
CA GLU A 245 -29.08 -2.73 15.64
C GLU A 245 -28.83 -4.23 15.66
N GLU A 246 -28.75 -4.82 16.85
CA GLU A 246 -28.51 -6.24 17.04
C GLU A 246 -29.58 -7.10 16.37
N THR A 247 -30.87 -6.73 16.52
CA THR A 247 -31.99 -7.46 15.91
C THR A 247 -31.92 -7.41 14.39
N VAL A 248 -31.65 -6.24 13.81
CA VAL A 248 -31.52 -6.07 12.35
C VAL A 248 -30.29 -6.83 11.83
N TYR A 249 -29.15 -6.69 12.50
CA TYR A 249 -27.92 -7.40 12.18
C TYR A 249 -28.13 -8.92 12.16
N ASN A 250 -28.73 -9.46 13.22
CA ASN A 250 -29.01 -10.88 13.37
C ASN A 250 -30.03 -11.38 12.32
N GLY A 251 -31.07 -10.59 12.02
CA GLY A 251 -32.02 -10.92 10.96
C GLY A 251 -31.36 -11.01 9.57
N ILE A 252 -30.46 -10.07 9.26
CA ILE A 252 -29.71 -10.08 8.00
C ILE A 252 -28.73 -11.26 7.96
N LEU A 253 -28.03 -11.55 9.06
CA LEU A 253 -27.12 -12.69 9.15
C LEU A 253 -27.84 -14.02 8.90
N ASN A 254 -29.00 -14.26 9.53
CA ASN A 254 -29.76 -15.49 9.34
C ASN A 254 -30.13 -15.73 7.86
N ASN A 255 -30.52 -14.66 7.15
CA ASN A 255 -30.79 -14.74 5.72
C ASN A 255 -29.51 -15.07 4.93
N ILE A 256 -28.40 -14.39 5.24
CA ILE A 256 -27.11 -14.64 4.59
C ILE A 256 -26.59 -16.06 4.86
N GLU A 257 -26.74 -16.59 6.07
CA GLU A 257 -26.32 -17.95 6.42
C GLU A 257 -27.16 -18.99 5.68
N SER A 258 -28.47 -18.77 5.53
CA SER A 258 -29.34 -19.59 4.68
C SER A 258 -28.87 -19.58 3.22
N GLN A 259 -28.54 -18.40 2.69
CA GLN A 259 -27.97 -18.26 1.34
C GLN A 259 -26.60 -18.94 1.22
N TRP A 260 -25.76 -18.90 2.26
CA TRP A 260 -24.48 -19.56 2.27
C TRP A 260 -24.63 -21.08 2.24
N ARG A 261 -25.53 -21.64 3.05
CA ARG A 261 -25.83 -23.08 3.07
C ARG A 261 -26.37 -23.57 1.73
N SER A 262 -27.31 -22.84 1.12
CA SER A 262 -27.83 -23.20 -0.21
C SER A 262 -26.78 -23.05 -1.31
N ALA A 263 -25.88 -22.08 -1.20
CA ALA A 263 -24.77 -21.91 -2.15
C ALA A 263 -23.77 -23.07 -2.09
N GLN A 264 -23.59 -23.78 -0.96
CA GLN A 264 -22.68 -24.92 -0.87
C GLN A 264 -23.05 -26.10 -1.78
N ALA A 265 -24.31 -26.20 -2.19
CA ALA A 265 -24.75 -27.19 -3.17
C ALA A 265 -24.32 -26.84 -4.62
N MET A 266 -23.94 -25.58 -4.87
CA MET A 266 -23.49 -25.12 -6.17
C MET A 266 -22.04 -25.54 -6.45
N LYS A 267 -21.70 -25.79 -7.72
CA LYS A 267 -20.33 -26.11 -8.15
C LYS A 267 -19.80 -25.06 -9.14
N GLY A 268 -18.47 -24.96 -9.23
CA GLY A 268 -17.80 -24.14 -10.24
C GLY A 268 -17.88 -22.63 -10.01
N ILE A 269 -17.95 -21.86 -11.09
CA ILE A 269 -17.84 -20.39 -11.09
C ILE A 269 -19.02 -19.72 -10.36
N ALA A 270 -20.24 -20.26 -10.51
CA ALA A 270 -21.43 -19.73 -9.85
C ALA A 270 -21.30 -19.73 -8.32
N TYR A 271 -20.77 -20.81 -7.74
CA TYR A 271 -20.48 -20.88 -6.32
C TYR A 271 -19.49 -19.80 -5.87
N GLN A 272 -18.41 -19.58 -6.64
CA GLN A 272 -17.41 -18.56 -6.33
C GLN A 272 -18.01 -17.15 -6.34
N LEU A 273 -18.79 -16.82 -7.37
CA LEU A 273 -19.48 -15.52 -7.46
C LEU A 273 -20.43 -15.29 -6.28
N GLN A 274 -21.23 -16.29 -5.94
CA GLN A 274 -22.17 -16.23 -4.82
C GLN A 274 -21.44 -16.03 -3.48
N ARG A 275 -20.32 -16.72 -3.24
CA ARG A 275 -19.51 -16.53 -2.03
C ARG A 275 -18.95 -15.12 -1.91
N PHE A 276 -18.43 -14.55 -3.00
CA PHE A 276 -17.91 -13.17 -2.97
C PHE A 276 -19.03 -12.16 -2.71
N ALA A 277 -20.22 -12.36 -3.28
CA ALA A 277 -21.38 -11.53 -2.98
C ALA A 277 -21.77 -11.61 -1.50
N ILE A 278 -21.85 -12.82 -0.93
CA ILE A 278 -22.15 -13.03 0.50
C ILE A 278 -21.09 -12.37 1.38
N LEU A 279 -19.80 -12.58 1.11
CA LEU A 279 -18.71 -11.96 1.87
C LEU A 279 -18.77 -10.43 1.81
N LEU A 280 -19.09 -9.87 0.64
CA LEU A 280 -19.29 -8.42 0.49
C LEU A 280 -20.43 -7.93 1.40
N ARG A 281 -21.56 -8.64 1.42
CA ARG A 281 -22.72 -8.28 2.26
C ARG A 281 -22.40 -8.38 3.75
N LEU A 282 -21.77 -9.46 4.20
CA LEU A 282 -21.33 -9.62 5.59
C LEU A 282 -20.44 -8.45 6.03
N ARG A 283 -19.49 -8.05 5.18
CA ARG A 283 -18.61 -6.91 5.47
C ARG A 283 -19.34 -5.58 5.57
N GLN A 284 -20.37 -5.36 4.76
CA GLN A 284 -21.20 -4.15 4.87
C GLN A 284 -21.97 -4.11 6.19
N VAL A 285 -22.60 -5.23 6.54
CA VAL A 285 -23.43 -5.36 7.75
C VAL A 285 -22.60 -5.23 9.03
N SER A 286 -21.38 -5.78 9.07
CA SER A 286 -20.43 -5.60 10.19
C SER A 286 -20.02 -4.15 10.44
N VAL A 287 -20.02 -3.30 9.41
CA VAL A 287 -19.66 -1.88 9.55
C VAL A 287 -20.85 -1.07 10.05
N ASN A 288 -21.95 -1.14 9.28
CA ASN A 288 -23.20 -0.48 9.60
C ASN A 288 -24.31 -1.14 8.75
N PRO A 289 -25.38 -1.69 9.36
CA PRO A 289 -26.47 -2.33 8.63
C PRO A 289 -27.12 -1.43 7.55
N GLN A 290 -27.13 -0.11 7.72
CA GLN A 290 -27.68 0.82 6.72
C GLN A 290 -26.89 0.79 5.40
N ILE A 291 -25.59 0.46 5.41
CA ILE A 291 -24.80 0.32 4.18
C ILE A 291 -25.33 -0.86 3.35
N TYR A 292 -25.65 -1.96 4.01
CA TYR A 292 -26.24 -3.13 3.36
C TYR A 292 -27.65 -2.81 2.81
N ILE A 293 -28.48 -2.15 3.62
CA ILE A 293 -29.85 -1.75 3.25
C ILE A 293 -29.83 -0.85 2.01
N ASN A 294 -29.02 0.22 2.03
CA ASN A 294 -28.89 1.16 0.90
C ASN A 294 -28.39 0.46 -0.37
N ALA A 295 -27.51 -0.55 -0.22
CA ALA A 295 -27.04 -1.32 -1.36
C ALA A 295 -28.11 -2.28 -1.90
N ARG A 296 -28.94 -2.89 -1.04
CA ARG A 296 -30.07 -3.77 -1.43
C ARG A 296 -31.20 -3.00 -2.10
N LYS A 297 -31.52 -1.79 -1.65
CA LYS A 297 -32.54 -0.92 -2.30
C LYS A 297 -32.25 -0.65 -3.79
N LYS A 298 -30.98 -0.69 -4.19
CA LYS A 298 -30.55 -0.47 -5.58
C LYS A 298 -30.64 -1.74 -6.44
N GLU A 299 -30.92 -2.90 -5.86
CA GLU A 299 -31.03 -4.17 -6.59
C GLU A 299 -32.46 -4.43 -7.08
N PRO A 300 -32.65 -5.21 -8.16
CA PRO A 300 -33.96 -5.76 -8.51
C PRO A 300 -34.46 -6.57 -7.32
N PHE A 301 -35.71 -6.37 -6.89
CA PHE A 301 -36.33 -6.89 -5.66
C PHE A 301 -36.06 -6.12 -4.34
N GLY A 302 -35.13 -5.16 -4.33
CA GLY A 302 -35.00 -4.15 -3.27
C GLY A 302 -34.74 -4.69 -1.85
N TRP A 303 -34.82 -3.80 -0.87
CA TRP A 303 -34.90 -4.15 0.55
C TRP A 303 -36.34 -3.99 1.02
N THR A 304 -36.89 -5.02 1.66
CA THR A 304 -38.27 -5.03 2.21
C THR A 304 -38.30 -5.15 3.73
N GLY A 305 -37.14 -5.19 4.38
CA GLY A 305 -37.02 -5.24 5.83
C GLY A 305 -37.11 -3.85 6.48
N PRO A 306 -36.91 -3.77 7.81
CA PRO A 306 -36.95 -2.51 8.54
C PRO A 306 -35.81 -1.58 8.11
N GLU A 307 -36.05 -0.27 8.15
CA GLU A 307 -34.99 0.75 8.13
C GLU A 307 -34.33 0.81 9.50
N ILE A 308 -33.07 1.25 9.57
CA ILE A 308 -32.38 1.50 10.82
C ILE A 308 -31.99 2.98 10.90
N ASN A 309 -32.47 3.66 11.94
CA ASN A 309 -32.17 5.08 12.17
C ASN A 309 -31.22 5.30 13.36
N VAL A 310 -30.72 4.22 13.94
CA VAL A 310 -29.75 4.29 15.04
C VAL A 310 -28.31 4.19 14.51
N PRO A 311 -27.35 4.88 15.14
CA PRO A 311 -25.94 4.70 14.85
C PRO A 311 -25.51 3.23 15.05
N SER A 312 -24.51 2.78 14.28
CA SER A 312 -23.93 1.45 14.51
C SER A 312 -22.98 1.47 15.70
N ARG A 313 -22.80 0.33 16.37
CA ARG A 313 -21.89 0.19 17.51
C ARG A 313 -20.47 0.65 17.19
N LYS A 314 -19.99 0.42 15.96
CA LYS A 314 -18.69 0.89 15.48
C LYS A 314 -18.63 2.41 15.36
N PHE A 315 -19.70 3.05 14.88
CA PHE A 315 -19.77 4.51 14.79
C PHE A 315 -19.80 5.13 16.18
N ASP A 316 -20.55 4.53 17.11
CA ASP A 316 -20.57 4.94 18.50
C ASP A 316 -19.19 4.86 19.14
N GLU A 317 -18.45 3.77 18.93
CA GLU A 317 -17.07 3.63 19.43
C GLU A 317 -16.15 4.72 18.87
N ILE A 318 -16.25 5.04 17.58
CA ILE A 318 -15.48 6.13 16.97
C ILE A 318 -15.80 7.44 17.69
N SER A 319 -17.09 7.76 17.87
CA SER A 319 -17.48 8.99 18.57
C SER A 319 -16.98 9.02 20.01
N HIS A 320 -16.96 7.87 20.69
CA HIS A 320 -16.45 7.73 22.04
C HIS A 320 -14.95 8.02 22.10
N LEU A 321 -14.14 7.40 21.24
CA LEU A 321 -12.68 7.62 21.19
C LEU A 321 -12.32 9.08 20.89
N LEU A 322 -13.06 9.71 19.96
CA LEU A 322 -12.85 11.12 19.62
C LEU A 322 -13.27 12.04 20.77
N ARG A 323 -14.37 11.72 21.46
CA ARG A 323 -14.85 12.46 22.63
C ARG A 323 -13.92 12.31 23.84
N GLU A 324 -13.37 11.13 24.08
CA GLU A 324 -12.39 10.90 25.14
C GLU A 324 -11.17 11.79 24.94
N SER A 325 -10.62 11.83 23.72
CA SER A 325 -9.52 12.75 23.38
C SER A 325 -9.89 14.23 23.59
N TYR A 326 -11.12 14.61 23.25
CA TYR A 326 -11.64 15.96 23.49
C TYR A 326 -11.69 16.28 25.00
N ASN A 327 -12.25 15.37 25.81
CA ASN A 327 -12.40 15.54 27.25
C ASN A 327 -11.04 15.63 27.96
N ASP A 328 -10.05 14.88 27.47
CA ASP A 328 -8.66 14.94 27.93
C ASP A 328 -7.91 16.21 27.48
N LYS A 329 -8.61 17.13 26.81
CA LYS A 329 -8.06 18.36 26.20
C LYS A 329 -6.93 18.08 25.20
N GLN A 330 -6.94 16.90 24.58
CA GLN A 330 -5.99 16.53 23.54
C GLN A 330 -6.53 16.94 22.17
N THR A 331 -5.72 17.67 21.42
CA THR A 331 -6.01 17.98 20.01
C THR A 331 -5.37 16.89 19.15
N ASN A 332 -6.15 15.86 18.81
CA ASN A 332 -5.67 14.75 17.99
C ASN A 332 -6.17 14.86 16.55
N ARG A 333 -5.37 14.34 15.62
CA ARG A 333 -5.72 14.24 14.21
C ARG A 333 -5.88 12.78 13.81
N TRP A 334 -7.06 12.46 13.33
CA TRP A 334 -7.53 11.09 13.10
C TRP A 334 -7.57 10.75 11.63
N ILE A 335 -6.96 9.63 11.26
CA ILE A 335 -7.20 8.97 9.98
C ILE A 335 -8.16 7.81 10.25
N ILE A 336 -9.29 7.79 9.54
CA ILE A 336 -10.24 6.69 9.62
C ILE A 336 -10.27 6.01 8.27
N PHE A 337 -9.80 4.76 8.24
CA PHE A 337 -9.80 3.95 7.04
C PHE A 337 -11.15 3.24 6.90
N CYS A 338 -11.86 3.63 5.85
CA CYS A 338 -13.14 3.07 5.44
C CYS A 338 -12.94 2.13 4.25
N GLN A 339 -13.84 1.17 4.11
CA GLN A 339 -13.86 0.26 2.96
C GLN A 339 -14.76 0.78 1.84
N PHE A 340 -15.94 1.28 2.20
CA PHE A 340 -17.00 1.64 1.24
C PHE A 340 -17.15 3.16 1.10
N HIS A 341 -17.62 3.61 -0.07
CA HIS A 341 -17.93 5.02 -0.25
C HIS A 341 -19.15 5.44 0.59
N GLU A 342 -20.17 4.60 0.66
CA GLU A 342 -21.36 4.82 1.49
C GLU A 342 -21.01 4.96 2.98
N GLU A 343 -20.07 4.14 3.45
CA GLU A 343 -19.54 4.19 4.82
C GLU A 343 -18.94 5.55 5.14
N ILE A 344 -18.14 6.12 4.24
CA ILE A 344 -17.55 7.46 4.39
C ILE A 344 -18.65 8.52 4.50
N ASN A 345 -19.67 8.44 3.66
CA ASN A 345 -20.76 9.42 3.64
C ASN A 345 -21.57 9.38 4.94
N LEU A 346 -21.97 8.18 5.38
CA LEU A 346 -22.73 7.98 6.61
C LEU A 346 -21.92 8.40 7.84
N LEU A 347 -20.64 8.00 7.92
CA LEU A 347 -19.78 8.38 9.03
C LEU A 347 -19.52 9.89 9.05
N SER A 348 -19.32 10.51 7.89
CA SER A 348 -19.17 11.96 7.80
C SER A 348 -20.41 12.70 8.30
N ALA A 349 -21.61 12.27 7.90
CA ALA A 349 -22.86 12.86 8.37
C ALA A 349 -23.04 12.68 9.89
N PHE A 350 -22.75 11.50 10.41
CA PHE A 350 -22.80 11.19 11.84
C PHE A 350 -21.83 12.06 12.64
N LEU A 351 -20.57 12.20 12.19
CA LEU A 351 -19.57 12.98 12.91
C LEU A 351 -19.84 14.49 12.89
N LYS A 352 -20.47 15.02 11.84
CA LYS A 352 -20.84 16.45 11.75
C LYS A 352 -21.79 16.91 12.86
N ALA A 353 -22.55 15.99 13.45
CA ALA A 353 -23.47 16.33 14.54
C ALA A 353 -22.76 16.68 15.85
N PHE A 354 -21.47 16.38 15.99
CA PHE A 354 -20.74 16.58 17.25
C PHE A 354 -19.94 17.90 17.25
N PRO A 355 -20.05 18.72 18.30
CA PRO A 355 -19.41 20.03 18.37
C PRO A 355 -17.88 19.97 18.54
N PHE A 356 -17.35 18.84 19.00
CA PHE A 356 -15.91 18.63 19.18
C PHE A 356 -15.17 18.30 17.88
N ILE A 357 -15.87 18.16 16.76
CA ILE A 357 -15.27 17.92 15.45
C ILE A 357 -14.90 19.25 14.80
N GLY A 358 -13.65 19.37 14.36
CA GLY A 358 -13.12 20.54 13.66
C GLY A 358 -13.34 20.43 12.16
N SER A 359 -12.47 19.69 11.49
CA SER A 359 -12.57 19.42 10.05
C SER A 359 -12.90 17.95 9.80
N ILE A 360 -13.70 17.71 8.76
CA ILE A 360 -13.89 16.38 8.19
C ILE A 360 -13.51 16.42 6.72
N LEU A 361 -12.43 15.73 6.38
CA LEU A 361 -11.96 15.58 5.01
C LEU A 361 -12.27 14.17 4.51
N GLN A 362 -12.49 14.04 3.20
CA GLN A 362 -12.80 12.76 2.58
C GLN A 362 -11.82 12.49 1.42
N TYR A 363 -11.41 11.22 1.27
CA TYR A 363 -10.56 10.78 0.17
C TYR A 363 -10.99 9.41 -0.34
N HIS A 364 -11.67 9.38 -1.48
CA HIS A 364 -12.19 8.15 -2.08
C HIS A 364 -12.06 8.14 -3.62
N GLY A 365 -12.33 6.96 -4.21
CA GLY A 365 -12.16 6.74 -5.66
C GLY A 365 -13.05 7.61 -6.55
N GLY A 366 -14.16 8.13 -6.02
CA GLY A 366 -15.09 9.00 -6.74
C GLY A 366 -14.64 10.45 -6.92
N LEU A 367 -13.63 10.91 -6.19
CA LEU A 367 -13.12 12.29 -6.30
C LEU A 367 -12.29 12.49 -7.58
N SER A 368 -12.44 13.66 -8.20
CA SER A 368 -11.58 14.14 -9.28
C SER A 368 -10.15 14.41 -8.79
N SER A 369 -9.21 14.55 -9.73
CA SER A 369 -7.81 14.85 -9.37
C SER A 369 -7.68 16.18 -8.63
N SER A 370 -8.48 17.19 -8.98
CA SER A 370 -8.44 18.50 -8.33
C SER A 370 -8.97 18.44 -6.89
N GLU A 371 -10.05 17.70 -6.67
CA GLU A 371 -10.63 17.52 -5.33
C GLU A 371 -9.70 16.74 -4.40
N ARG A 372 -9.00 15.73 -4.93
CA ARG A 372 -7.97 14.99 -4.18
C ARG A 372 -6.82 15.90 -3.75
N ASP A 373 -6.30 16.72 -4.65
CA ASP A 373 -5.24 17.68 -4.34
C ASP A 373 -5.71 18.71 -3.30
N ALA A 374 -6.95 19.21 -3.43
CA ALA A 374 -7.54 20.14 -2.45
C ALA A 374 -7.71 19.51 -1.06
N ALA A 375 -8.17 18.26 -0.98
CA ALA A 375 -8.29 17.54 0.29
C ALA A 375 -6.92 17.34 0.97
N ILE A 376 -5.87 17.06 0.19
CA ILE A 376 -4.51 16.93 0.73
C ILE A 376 -3.98 18.27 1.25
N GLU A 377 -4.19 19.37 0.53
CA GLU A 377 -3.75 20.68 1.02
C GLU A 377 -4.52 21.10 2.27
N ALA A 378 -5.84 20.89 2.30
CA ALA A 378 -6.66 21.13 3.49
C ALA A 378 -6.19 20.29 4.69
N SER A 379 -5.75 19.05 4.47
CA SER A 379 -5.28 18.16 5.55
C SER A 379 -4.06 18.67 6.32
N LYS A 380 -3.30 19.61 5.74
CA LYS A 380 -2.14 20.22 6.40
C LYS A 380 -2.54 21.23 7.46
N ILE A 381 -3.72 21.84 7.35
CA ILE A 381 -4.18 22.96 8.19
C ILE A 381 -4.96 22.41 9.40
N PRO A 382 -4.53 22.68 10.65
CA PRO A 382 -5.31 22.30 11.84
C PRO A 382 -6.55 23.16 12.01
N SER A 383 -7.63 22.59 12.57
CA SER A 383 -8.84 23.36 12.93
C SER A 383 -8.75 24.17 14.22
N GLY A 384 -7.62 24.10 14.94
CA GLY A 384 -7.37 24.82 16.20
C GLY A 384 -7.38 23.93 17.44
N GLU A 385 -7.04 24.51 18.59
CA GLU A 385 -6.94 23.79 19.87
C GLU A 385 -8.29 23.23 20.33
N GLY A 386 -8.25 22.02 20.88
CA GLY A 386 -9.40 21.32 21.44
C GLY A 386 -10.30 20.64 20.42
N LYS A 387 -10.16 20.87 19.10
CA LYS A 387 -11.00 20.19 18.10
C LYS A 387 -10.34 18.95 17.51
N GLN A 388 -11.14 17.96 17.16
CA GLN A 388 -10.68 16.74 16.49
C GLN A 388 -10.77 16.90 14.97
N ASP A 389 -9.64 16.78 14.28
CA ASP A 389 -9.59 16.76 12.82
C ASP A 389 -9.68 15.32 12.31
N VAL A 390 -10.60 15.07 11.39
CA VAL A 390 -10.88 13.71 10.89
C VAL A 390 -10.66 13.63 9.39
N PHE A 391 -9.85 12.67 8.96
CA PHE A 391 -9.64 12.35 7.56
C PHE A 391 -10.15 10.96 7.24
N LEU A 392 -11.27 10.90 6.53
CA LEU A 392 -11.91 9.67 6.08
C LEU A 392 -11.29 9.22 4.75
N ILE A 393 -10.60 8.08 4.76
CA ILE A 393 -9.88 7.57 3.58
C ILE A 393 -10.41 6.20 3.19
N GLN A 394 -10.82 6.05 1.94
CA GLN A 394 -11.12 4.72 1.41
C GLN A 394 -9.80 3.93 1.27
N LEU A 395 -9.69 2.79 1.95
CA LEU A 395 -8.45 2.01 2.03
C LEU A 395 -7.86 1.67 0.64
N GLN A 396 -8.70 1.37 -0.34
CA GLN A 396 -8.28 1.10 -1.71
C GLN A 396 -7.86 2.36 -2.49
N ALA A 397 -8.49 3.50 -2.22
CA ALA A 397 -8.10 4.79 -2.82
C ALA A 397 -6.83 5.37 -2.15
N GLY A 398 -6.58 4.99 -0.89
CA GLY A 398 -5.37 5.30 -0.10
C GLY A 398 -4.09 4.62 -0.57
N GLY A 399 -4.14 3.80 -1.64
CA GLY A 399 -2.95 3.29 -2.34
C GLY A 399 -2.11 4.37 -3.04
N THR A 400 -2.55 5.64 -2.92
CA THR A 400 -1.84 6.85 -3.32
C THR A 400 -0.78 7.18 -2.25
N GLY A 401 0.43 7.58 -2.64
CA GLY A 401 1.59 7.83 -1.77
C GLY A 401 1.45 9.00 -0.77
N LEU A 402 0.29 9.16 -0.13
CA LEU A 402 -0.05 10.33 0.66
C LEU A 402 0.93 10.55 1.82
N ASN A 403 1.27 11.82 2.04
CA ASN A 403 1.99 12.23 3.24
C ASN A 403 0.99 12.67 4.31
N LEU A 404 0.79 11.82 5.33
CA LEU A 404 -0.12 12.08 6.44
C LEU A 404 0.61 12.08 7.79
N GLN A 405 1.86 12.55 7.82
CA GLN A 405 2.67 12.65 9.05
C GLN A 405 2.05 13.52 10.13
N ASN A 406 1.15 14.43 9.78
CA ASN A 406 0.50 15.31 10.76
C ASN A 406 -0.61 14.61 11.55
N TYR A 407 -0.85 13.32 11.30
CA TYR A 407 -1.87 12.52 11.96
C TYR A 407 -1.25 11.55 12.95
N ASN A 408 -1.80 11.52 14.17
CA ASN A 408 -1.28 10.77 15.31
C ASN A 408 -2.27 9.71 15.82
N ARG A 409 -3.44 9.57 15.19
CA ARG A 409 -4.42 8.53 15.48
C ARG A 409 -4.89 7.88 14.19
N ILE A 410 -5.02 6.56 14.20
CA ILE A 410 -5.54 5.77 13.08
C ILE A 410 -6.64 4.83 13.58
N ILE A 411 -7.77 4.78 12.89
CA ILE A 411 -8.84 3.80 13.11
C ILE A 411 -9.04 2.96 11.85
N PHE A 412 -9.05 1.65 12.00
CA PHE A 412 -9.55 0.71 11.01
C PHE A 412 -10.93 0.21 11.44
N ILE A 413 -11.98 0.62 10.73
CA ILE A 413 -13.37 0.27 11.07
C ILE A 413 -13.67 -1.20 10.79
N SER A 414 -13.10 -1.73 9.72
CA SER A 414 -13.26 -3.12 9.33
C SER A 414 -11.91 -3.75 9.02
N PRO A 415 -11.67 -5.00 9.42
CA PRO A 415 -10.47 -5.72 9.02
C PRO A 415 -10.36 -5.89 7.49
N TRP A 416 -9.13 -6.00 7.01
CA TRP A 416 -8.81 -6.25 5.61
C TRP A 416 -7.99 -7.53 5.46
N TRP A 417 -8.34 -8.38 4.49
CA TRP A 417 -7.73 -9.69 4.29
C TRP A 417 -6.27 -9.67 3.79
N THR A 418 -5.65 -8.50 3.61
CA THR A 418 -4.28 -8.36 3.10
C THR A 418 -3.51 -7.40 4.00
N SER A 419 -2.53 -7.93 4.73
CA SER A 419 -1.62 -7.16 5.59
C SER A 419 -0.90 -6.05 4.82
N ALA A 420 -0.44 -6.32 3.58
CA ALA A 420 0.30 -5.35 2.78
C ALA A 420 -0.41 -3.98 2.61
N LEU A 421 -1.73 -3.97 2.42
CA LEU A 421 -2.48 -2.73 2.25
C LEU A 421 -2.63 -1.97 3.58
N LEU A 422 -2.72 -2.71 4.69
CA LEU A 422 -2.80 -2.15 6.04
C LEU A 422 -1.47 -1.55 6.48
N GLU A 423 -0.36 -2.23 6.19
CA GLU A 423 1.00 -1.71 6.38
C GLU A 423 1.23 -0.45 5.52
N GLN A 424 0.71 -0.45 4.28
CA GLN A 424 0.72 0.74 3.43
C GLN A 424 -0.04 1.92 4.01
N ALA A 425 -1.21 1.65 4.56
CA ALA A 425 -2.04 2.64 5.24
C ALA A 425 -1.32 3.19 6.50
N ARG A 426 -0.74 2.31 7.33
CA ARG A 426 0.05 2.70 8.52
C ARG A 426 1.24 3.58 8.14
N GLY A 427 2.00 3.18 7.13
CA GLY A 427 3.19 3.88 6.63
C GLY A 427 2.92 5.28 6.04
N ARG A 428 1.66 5.70 5.93
CA ARG A 428 1.29 7.09 5.58
C ARG A 428 1.53 8.07 6.73
N ALA A 429 1.38 7.61 7.97
CA ALA A 429 1.58 8.41 9.19
C ALA A 429 2.83 7.99 9.98
N VAL A 430 3.07 6.68 10.12
CA VAL A 430 4.25 6.13 10.81
C VAL A 430 5.44 6.10 9.84
N ARG A 431 6.20 7.19 9.78
CA ARG A 431 7.34 7.36 8.87
C ARG A 431 8.31 8.44 9.36
N ILE A 432 9.55 8.41 8.86
CA ILE A 432 10.64 9.32 9.25
C ILE A 432 10.19 10.78 9.29
N GLY A 433 10.37 11.46 10.42
CA GLY A 433 9.94 12.84 10.67
C GLY A 433 8.62 12.97 11.45
N GLN A 434 7.89 11.88 11.66
CA GLN A 434 6.81 11.84 12.66
C GLN A 434 7.42 11.95 14.06
N LYS A 435 6.87 12.85 14.87
CA LYS A 435 7.33 13.10 16.25
C LYS A 435 6.41 12.50 17.30
N ASP A 436 5.12 12.35 16.96
CA ASP A 436 4.12 11.84 17.88
C ASP A 436 4.03 10.31 17.83
N VAL A 437 3.72 9.69 18.96
CA VAL A 437 3.35 8.28 19.01
C VAL A 437 1.99 8.10 18.33
N VAL A 438 1.99 7.38 17.21
CA VAL A 438 0.76 7.05 16.49
C VAL A 438 0.03 5.93 17.21
N LYS A 439 -1.21 6.18 17.65
CA LYS A 439 -2.09 5.12 18.21
C LYS A 439 -3.00 4.58 17.12
N ILE A 440 -3.09 3.26 17.00
CA ILE A 440 -3.84 2.54 15.97
C ILE A 440 -4.92 1.70 16.65
N TYR A 441 -6.18 1.93 16.28
CA TYR A 441 -7.33 1.20 16.80
C TYR A 441 -7.92 0.30 15.72
N TRP A 442 -8.13 -0.97 16.06
CA TRP A 442 -8.87 -1.94 15.24
C TRP A 442 -10.23 -2.18 15.86
N LEU A 443 -11.29 -1.82 15.14
CA LEU A 443 -12.65 -2.07 15.61
C LEU A 443 -13.09 -3.46 15.14
N LYS A 444 -13.45 -4.31 16.10
CA LYS A 444 -13.91 -5.67 15.84
C LYS A 444 -15.27 -5.86 16.49
N LEU A 445 -16.28 -6.15 15.69
CA LEU A 445 -17.59 -6.54 16.19
C LEU A 445 -17.53 -7.99 16.67
N ILE A 446 -17.90 -8.25 17.92
CA ILE A 446 -18.02 -9.60 18.46
C ILE A 446 -19.29 -10.23 17.87
N ALA A 447 -19.19 -11.48 17.44
CA ALA A 447 -20.36 -12.28 17.10
C ALA A 447 -20.70 -13.20 18.27
N GLU A 448 -22.00 -13.49 18.43
CA GLU A 448 -22.46 -14.53 19.35
C GLU A 448 -21.74 -15.88 19.07
N GLU A 449 -21.55 -16.66 20.13
CA GLU A 449 -20.89 -17.95 20.06
C GLU A 449 -21.58 -18.87 19.04
N GLY A 450 -20.79 -19.48 18.15
CA GLY A 450 -21.27 -20.35 17.08
C GLY A 450 -21.73 -19.63 15.80
N ARG A 451 -21.73 -18.29 15.76
CA ARG A 451 -22.08 -17.51 14.55
C ARG A 451 -20.86 -17.12 13.72
N ILE A 452 -21.09 -16.82 12.44
CA ILE A 452 -20.04 -16.36 11.53
C ILE A 452 -19.66 -14.91 11.85
N SER A 453 -18.46 -14.70 12.39
CA SER A 453 -17.83 -13.39 12.50
C SER A 453 -16.99 -13.11 11.25
N ILE A 454 -17.45 -12.16 10.42
CA ILE A 454 -16.71 -11.73 9.24
C ILE A 454 -15.40 -11.03 9.61
N ASP A 455 -15.39 -10.29 10.72
CA ASP A 455 -14.20 -9.59 11.20
C ASP A 455 -13.10 -10.59 11.59
N ASP A 456 -13.46 -11.66 12.30
CA ASP A 456 -12.54 -12.75 12.64
C ASP A 456 -12.01 -13.50 11.43
N LEU A 457 -12.90 -13.82 10.49
CA LEU A 457 -12.51 -14.49 9.26
C LEU A 457 -11.49 -13.65 8.47
N MET A 458 -11.71 -12.33 8.38
CA MET A 458 -10.81 -11.42 7.69
C MET A 458 -9.48 -11.25 8.42
N MET A 459 -9.48 -11.14 9.75
CA MET A 459 -8.26 -11.03 10.55
C MET A 459 -7.43 -12.31 10.48
N SER A 460 -8.04 -13.48 10.64
CA SER A 460 -7.36 -14.78 10.51
C SER A 460 -6.65 -14.90 9.16
N LYS A 461 -7.34 -14.53 8.07
CA LYS A 461 -6.75 -14.52 6.72
C LYS A 461 -5.63 -13.49 6.56
N ALA A 462 -5.71 -12.34 7.24
CA ALA A 462 -4.64 -11.36 7.23
C ALA A 462 -3.40 -11.86 7.98
N THR A 463 -3.58 -12.56 9.10
CA THR A 463 -2.50 -13.17 9.89
C THR A 463 -1.76 -14.24 9.10
N GLU A 464 -2.47 -15.17 8.47
CA GLU A 464 -1.90 -16.21 7.60
C GLU A 464 -0.99 -15.59 6.51
N LYS A 465 -1.42 -14.48 5.90
CA LYS A 465 -0.61 -13.78 4.90
C LYS A 465 0.56 -13.00 5.47
N LYS A 466 0.44 -12.49 6.70
CA LYS A 466 1.55 -11.84 7.40
C LYS A 466 2.66 -12.85 7.69
N GLU A 467 2.32 -14.05 8.13
CA GLU A 467 3.27 -15.14 8.37
C GLU A 467 4.06 -15.51 7.11
N LEU A 468 3.39 -15.61 5.96
CA LEU A 468 4.05 -15.84 4.67
C LEU A 468 5.05 -14.72 4.31
N ALA A 469 4.71 -13.46 4.58
CA ALA A 469 5.61 -12.34 4.35
C ALA A 469 6.83 -12.39 5.28
N THR A 470 6.63 -12.71 6.56
CA THR A 470 7.71 -12.90 7.55
C THR A 470 8.64 -14.04 7.14
N MET A 471 8.09 -15.18 6.70
CA MET A 471 8.87 -16.32 6.21
C MET A 471 9.80 -15.89 5.05
N PHE A 472 9.31 -15.07 4.13
CA PHE A 472 10.13 -14.57 3.02
C PHE A 472 11.20 -13.57 3.44
N LEU A 473 10.91 -12.70 4.41
CA LEU A 473 11.91 -11.83 5.01
C LEU A 473 13.03 -12.64 5.68
N ASN A 474 12.71 -13.76 6.32
CA ASN A 474 13.73 -14.62 6.92
C ASN A 474 14.66 -15.24 5.86
N LEU A 475 14.16 -15.51 4.64
CA LEU A 475 15.00 -15.98 3.54
C LEU A 475 16.09 -14.96 3.15
N SER A 476 15.86 -13.65 3.26
CA SER A 476 16.93 -12.67 2.98
C SER A 476 17.97 -12.56 4.10
N HIS A 477 17.57 -12.79 5.35
CA HIS A 477 18.43 -12.63 6.52
C HIS A 477 19.36 -13.82 6.77
N ASN A 478 19.11 -14.98 6.14
CA ASN A 478 19.95 -16.18 6.20
C ASN A 478 21.35 -16.05 5.57
N ARG A 479 21.89 -14.83 5.44
CA ARG A 479 23.30 -14.59 5.06
C ARG A 479 24.31 -15.02 6.14
N ILE A 480 23.87 -15.31 7.37
CA ILE A 480 24.77 -15.39 8.54
C ILE A 480 25.14 -16.82 8.98
N THR A 481 24.53 -17.90 8.45
CA THR A 481 24.80 -19.26 8.95
C THR A 481 25.61 -20.18 8.04
N GLN A 482 26.15 -19.71 6.91
CA GLN A 482 27.00 -20.53 6.03
C GLN A 482 28.17 -19.73 5.42
N ILE A 483 29.06 -19.23 6.29
CA ILE A 483 30.46 -18.97 5.93
C ILE A 483 31.33 -19.83 6.84
#